data_AF-A0A8H7DAR8-F1
#
_entry.id   AF-A0A8H7DAR8-F1
#
_cell.length_a   1.000
_cell.length_b   1.000
_cell.length_c   1.000
_cell.angle_alpha   90.00
_cell.angle_beta   90.00
_cell.angle_gamma   90.00
#
_symmetry.space_group_name_H-M   'P 1'
#
loop_
_entity.id
_entity.type
_entity.pdbx_description
1 polymer ?
#
loop_
_entity_poly.entity_id
_entity_poly.type
_entity_poly.pdbx_seq_one_letter_code
_entity_poly.pdbx_strand_id
1 'polypeptide(L)'
;MATATTLRKVLVDDTDPSIQYGSEGWFVADPSTLIHGNFGPIYNATSHATTSSNSTLSYSFNGTSILVQGTIDMSTDANNVTDPSWDCLVDGIKIPSKTFQFQENNWPLCQQDNIASGSHVLTIQVKSQGQAFYFDSLVYTPTLDAVFPSVVLIYTDGDTALNYSSGWKEDGAQLTQTQNAQVTLNFHGTSASLIGYVPHQYPPNATSASYTIDGGIPITFPLYGLSPSNQNTTQYNSLFFTTPTLSDGFHSLTVTHGGDIDHTPLAVNYFYVTNTTGTSLVQTSAPSPTSSSNSNTLPRRSRTGIIAGGAIGGLVLLALLAVLCFWRRKRKTRDVEEAATNPYPMVMADGVPPRTLLSGGSSKTGGTSELRSAPQVYKQVPVAPSSAVRGVSELLGRPYLSKDVYQTSAPVILQHEDSGIRQIAPPSSATASEIVELPPGYSLT
;
A
#
# COMPACT_ATOMS: atom_id res chain seq x y z
N MET A 1 10.42 -18.63 32.21
CA MET A 1 10.61 -17.89 30.95
C MET A 1 9.85 -16.59 31.10
N ALA A 2 10.51 -15.44 31.04
CA ALA A 2 9.80 -14.17 30.93
C ALA A 2 9.16 -14.12 29.54
N THR A 3 7.87 -13.85 29.46
CA THR A 3 7.17 -13.57 28.21
C THR A 3 7.78 -12.31 27.61
N ALA A 4 8.32 -12.40 26.39
CA ALA A 4 8.80 -11.22 25.68
C ALA A 4 7.60 -10.30 25.41
N THR A 5 7.68 -9.06 25.89
CA THR A 5 6.67 -8.03 25.65
C THR A 5 6.84 -7.51 24.22
N THR A 6 5.89 -7.78 23.34
CA THR A 6 5.86 -7.20 21.99
C THR A 6 5.21 -5.82 22.05
N LEU A 7 5.88 -4.82 21.48
CA LEU A 7 5.37 -3.45 21.40
C LEU A 7 4.81 -3.17 20.00
N ARG A 8 3.70 -2.43 19.97
CA ARG A 8 3.13 -1.90 18.73
C ARG A 8 4.07 -0.85 18.14
N LYS A 9 4.19 -0.85 16.81
CA LYS A 9 4.99 0.14 16.10
C LYS A 9 4.25 1.46 16.01
N VAL A 10 5.01 2.54 16.05
CA VAL A 10 4.53 3.92 15.81
C VAL A 10 4.75 4.24 14.33
N LEU A 11 3.72 4.77 13.68
CA LEU A 11 3.78 5.36 12.35
C LEU A 11 3.84 6.88 12.48
N VAL A 12 4.71 7.51 11.69
CA VAL A 12 4.90 8.95 11.61
C VAL A 12 4.81 9.35 10.15
N ASP A 13 3.87 10.26 9.88
CA ASP A 13 3.58 10.81 8.56
C ASP A 13 4.67 11.76 8.08
N ASP A 14 4.85 11.91 6.78
CA ASP A 14 5.79 12.89 6.21
C ASP A 14 5.46 14.33 6.60
N THR A 15 4.19 14.62 6.89
CA THR A 15 3.77 15.95 7.35
C THR A 15 3.94 16.20 8.84
N ASP A 16 4.48 15.24 9.60
CA ASP A 16 4.71 15.41 11.04
C ASP A 16 5.70 16.57 11.31
N PRO A 17 5.31 17.57 12.13
CA PRO A 17 6.11 18.77 12.34
C PRO A 17 7.43 18.54 13.10
N SER A 18 7.63 17.36 13.68
CA SER A 18 8.90 16.99 14.32
C SER A 18 9.94 16.49 13.32
N ILE A 19 9.55 16.24 12.06
CA ILE A 19 10.47 15.94 10.97
C ILE A 19 11.15 17.24 10.51
N GLN A 20 12.47 17.23 10.52
CA GLN A 20 13.28 18.37 10.10
C GLN A 20 13.78 18.13 8.68
N TYR A 21 13.10 18.75 7.72
CA TYR A 21 13.55 18.83 6.34
C TYR A 21 14.68 19.86 6.21
N GLY A 22 15.69 19.56 5.39
CA GLY A 22 16.77 20.50 5.07
C GLY A 22 16.21 21.81 4.49
N SER A 23 16.94 22.91 4.71
CA SER A 23 16.45 24.27 4.44
C SER A 23 16.11 24.56 2.98
N GLU A 24 16.62 23.77 2.04
CA GLU A 24 16.37 23.92 0.61
C GLU A 24 16.17 22.55 -0.08
N GLY A 25 15.39 22.54 -1.16
CA GLY A 25 15.28 21.41 -2.07
C GLY A 25 14.17 20.40 -1.79
N TRP A 26 13.47 20.50 -0.66
CA TRP A 26 12.28 19.68 -0.37
C TRP A 26 10.99 20.37 -0.82
N PHE A 27 10.05 19.58 -1.33
CA PHE A 27 8.72 20.02 -1.74
C PHE A 27 7.68 18.93 -1.49
N VAL A 28 6.40 19.29 -1.40
CA VAL A 28 5.31 18.31 -1.33
C VAL A 28 5.02 17.79 -2.73
N ALA A 29 5.10 16.47 -2.91
CA ALA A 29 4.83 15.82 -4.18
C ALA A 29 3.33 15.84 -4.50
N ASP A 30 3.00 15.86 -5.80
CA ASP A 30 1.62 15.69 -6.25
C ASP A 30 1.20 14.22 -6.11
N PRO A 31 0.26 13.88 -5.21
CA PRO A 31 -0.14 12.49 -4.97
C PRO A 31 -0.72 11.81 -6.22
N SER A 32 -1.27 12.58 -7.17
CA SER A 32 -1.80 12.04 -8.42
C SER A 32 -0.73 11.43 -9.33
N THR A 33 0.55 11.78 -9.11
CA THR A 33 1.70 11.21 -9.83
C THR A 33 2.24 9.93 -9.18
N LEU A 34 1.87 9.67 -7.92
CA LEU A 34 2.34 8.55 -7.11
C LEU A 34 1.28 7.44 -7.03
N ILE A 35 0.77 7.02 -8.18
CA ILE A 35 -0.30 6.02 -8.31
C ILE A 35 0.19 4.68 -8.89
N HIS A 36 1.50 4.53 -9.05
CA HIS A 36 2.12 3.37 -9.67
C HIS A 36 2.43 2.28 -8.64
N GLY A 37 2.60 1.06 -9.14
CA GLY A 37 2.91 -0.10 -8.32
C GLY A 37 1.68 -0.82 -7.80
N ASN A 38 1.91 -1.89 -7.04
CA ASN A 38 0.86 -2.69 -6.40
C ASN A 38 1.00 -2.69 -4.87
N PHE A 39 1.82 -1.81 -4.31
CA PHE A 39 2.04 -1.67 -2.87
C PHE A 39 1.11 -0.64 -2.20
N GLY A 40 0.01 -0.26 -2.86
CA GLY A 40 -1.02 0.63 -2.32
C GLY A 40 -0.71 2.13 -2.54
N PRO A 41 -1.62 3.02 -2.14
CA PRO A 41 -1.40 4.46 -2.20
C PRO A 41 -0.39 4.91 -1.12
N ILE A 42 0.23 6.08 -1.33
CA ILE A 42 1.01 6.76 -0.29
C ILE A 42 0.14 7.05 0.94
N TYR A 43 0.76 7.04 2.12
CA TYR A 43 0.06 7.25 3.37
C TYR A 43 -0.51 8.68 3.44
N ASN A 44 -1.74 8.80 3.95
CA ASN A 44 -2.46 10.06 4.09
C ASN A 44 -2.57 10.94 2.81
N ALA A 45 -2.30 10.36 1.63
CA ALA A 45 -2.20 11.06 0.35
C ALA A 45 -1.18 12.24 0.35
N THR A 46 -0.13 12.14 1.16
CA THR A 46 0.97 13.11 1.23
C THR A 46 2.31 12.43 0.97
N SER A 47 3.28 13.19 0.46
CA SER A 47 4.67 12.74 0.36
C SER A 47 5.56 13.96 0.17
N HIS A 48 6.69 14.01 0.87
CA HIS A 48 7.74 14.99 0.64
C HIS A 48 8.80 14.42 -0.29
N ALA A 49 9.23 15.22 -1.26
CA ALA A 49 10.19 14.81 -2.26
C ALA A 49 11.32 15.82 -2.41
N THR A 50 12.43 15.35 -2.97
CA THR A 50 13.53 16.21 -3.38
C THR A 50 14.20 15.70 -4.65
N THR A 51 14.59 16.63 -5.52
CA THR A 51 15.39 16.40 -6.73
C THR A 51 16.80 16.99 -6.61
N SER A 52 17.15 17.46 -5.41
CA SER A 52 18.39 18.18 -5.15
C SER A 52 19.45 17.25 -4.57
N SER A 53 20.71 17.50 -4.92
CA SER A 53 21.85 16.83 -4.30
C SER A 53 22.18 17.45 -2.95
N ASN A 54 22.51 16.62 -1.96
CA ASN A 54 22.79 16.99 -0.57
C ASN A 54 21.56 17.43 0.25
N SER A 55 20.35 17.11 -0.21
CA SER A 55 19.16 17.30 0.62
C SER A 55 19.15 16.31 1.77
N THR A 56 18.80 16.80 2.96
CA THR A 56 18.76 15.98 4.18
C THR A 56 17.40 16.03 4.84
N LEU A 57 17.02 14.96 5.53
CA LEU A 57 15.92 14.91 6.48
C LEU A 57 16.44 14.34 7.79
N SER A 58 15.92 14.81 8.92
CA SER A 58 16.20 14.19 10.22
C SER A 58 14.96 14.05 11.10
N TYR A 59 14.95 12.99 11.92
CA TYR A 59 13.88 12.69 12.87
C TYR A 59 14.46 12.08 14.14
N SER A 60 14.03 12.58 15.30
CA SER A 60 14.43 12.03 16.60
C SER A 60 13.38 11.03 17.07
N PHE A 61 13.81 9.82 17.45
CA PHE A 61 12.92 8.77 17.93
C PHE A 61 13.50 8.08 19.16
N ASN A 62 12.63 7.46 19.97
CA ASN A 62 13.04 6.66 21.12
C ASN A 62 12.55 5.22 20.92
N GLY A 63 13.44 4.31 20.55
CA GLY A 63 13.03 3.00 20.04
C GLY A 63 14.13 1.97 19.86
N THR A 64 13.78 0.88 19.17
CA THR A 64 14.65 -0.31 18.95
C THR A 64 14.68 -0.79 17.50
N SER A 65 13.92 -0.16 16.62
CA SER A 65 13.95 -0.39 15.16
C SER A 65 13.46 0.83 14.43
N ILE A 66 13.80 0.96 13.15
CA ILE A 66 13.31 2.01 12.25
C ILE A 66 13.10 1.41 10.85
N LEU A 67 12.02 1.82 10.20
CA LEU A 67 11.68 1.56 8.81
C LEU A 67 11.32 2.90 8.18
N VAL A 68 11.98 3.26 7.09
CA VAL A 68 11.68 4.43 6.27
C VAL A 68 10.92 3.96 5.05
N GLN A 69 9.77 4.57 4.76
CA GLN A 69 8.93 4.24 3.62
C GLN A 69 8.75 5.46 2.70
N GLY A 70 8.54 5.16 1.43
CA GLY A 70 8.29 6.16 0.40
C GLY A 70 7.98 5.53 -0.94
N THR A 71 7.91 6.35 -1.97
CA THR A 71 7.85 5.88 -3.35
C THR A 71 9.26 5.67 -3.86
N ILE A 72 9.59 4.42 -4.20
CA ILE A 72 10.81 4.13 -4.94
C ILE A 72 10.58 4.48 -6.39
N ASP A 73 11.37 5.39 -6.95
CA ASP A 73 11.34 5.75 -8.37
C ASP A 73 12.77 6.08 -8.81
N MET A 74 13.48 5.07 -9.29
CA MET A 74 14.88 5.20 -9.66
C MET A 74 15.08 4.97 -11.14
N SER A 75 15.96 5.78 -11.72
CA SER A 75 16.52 5.56 -13.04
C SER A 75 17.98 5.09 -12.90
N THR A 76 18.44 4.25 -13.81
CA THR A 76 19.86 3.88 -13.90
C THR A 76 20.35 4.19 -15.31
N ASP A 77 21.41 4.99 -15.40
CA ASP A 77 21.97 5.40 -16.69
C ASP A 77 22.82 4.29 -17.34
N ALA A 78 23.30 4.55 -18.56
CA ALA A 78 24.15 3.60 -19.30
C ALA A 78 25.50 3.29 -18.61
N ASN A 79 25.91 4.14 -17.65
CA ASN A 79 27.13 3.95 -16.86
C ASN A 79 26.85 3.23 -15.53
N ASN A 80 25.62 2.72 -15.34
CA ASN A 80 25.17 2.04 -14.14
C ASN A 80 25.18 2.94 -12.90
N VAL A 81 24.93 4.24 -13.09
CA VAL A 81 24.73 5.22 -12.02
C VAL A 81 23.22 5.32 -11.76
N THR A 82 22.82 5.05 -10.53
CA THR A 82 21.42 5.11 -10.08
C THR A 82 21.09 6.50 -9.54
N ASP A 83 19.95 7.06 -9.96
CA ASP A 83 19.40 8.33 -9.53
C ASP A 83 17.93 8.15 -9.12
N PRO A 84 17.50 8.56 -7.90
CA PRO A 84 18.32 9.07 -6.81
C PRO A 84 19.15 7.97 -6.14
N SER A 85 20.13 8.39 -5.35
CA SER A 85 20.79 7.56 -4.34
C SER A 85 20.65 8.20 -2.97
N TRP A 86 20.60 7.39 -1.90
CA TRP A 86 20.44 7.89 -0.55
C TRP A 86 21.17 7.02 0.48
N ASP A 87 21.58 7.69 1.56
CA ASP A 87 22.11 7.07 2.76
C ASP A 87 21.18 7.34 3.92
N CYS A 88 20.73 6.28 4.60
CA CYS A 88 20.08 6.41 5.90
C CYS A 88 21.11 6.14 7.00
N LEU A 89 21.11 7.00 8.02
CA LEU A 89 22.00 6.91 9.15
C LEU A 89 21.19 6.94 10.45
N VAL A 90 21.47 6.03 11.37
CA VAL A 90 20.99 6.09 12.74
C VAL A 90 22.18 6.47 13.61
N ASP A 91 22.10 7.62 14.28
CA ASP A 91 23.19 8.18 15.09
C ASP A 91 24.51 8.35 14.31
N GLY A 92 24.41 8.69 13.03
CA GLY A 92 25.56 8.82 12.12
C GLY A 92 26.12 7.49 11.61
N ILE A 93 25.53 6.35 11.98
CA ILE A 93 25.92 5.03 11.47
C ILE A 93 25.00 4.66 10.31
N LYS A 94 25.58 4.45 9.13
CA LYS A 94 24.84 4.06 7.93
C LYS A 94 24.15 2.69 8.12
N ILE A 95 22.85 2.65 7.83
CA ILE A 95 22.03 1.43 7.79
C ILE A 95 21.75 1.00 6.33
N PRO A 96 21.36 -0.26 6.09
CA PRO A 96 21.09 -0.74 4.74
C PRO A 96 19.92 -0.02 4.07
N SER A 97 20.17 0.54 2.88
CA SER A 97 19.13 1.01 1.95
C SER A 97 18.62 -0.17 1.09
N LYS A 98 17.35 -0.13 0.66
CA LYS A 98 16.80 -1.14 -0.28
C LYS A 98 16.36 -0.48 -1.57
N THR A 99 16.83 -1.02 -2.68
CA THR A 99 16.56 -0.55 -4.04
C THR A 99 15.61 -1.51 -4.75
N PHE A 100 14.76 -0.97 -5.64
CA PHE A 100 13.93 -1.76 -6.53
C PHE A 100 13.84 -1.11 -7.91
N GLN A 101 13.79 -1.92 -8.96
CA GLN A 101 13.83 -1.42 -10.35
C GLN A 101 12.48 -0.90 -10.87
N PHE A 102 11.38 -1.24 -10.18
CA PHE A 102 10.05 -0.78 -10.55
C PHE A 102 9.58 0.27 -9.56
N GLN A 103 8.78 1.21 -10.06
CA GLN A 103 8.19 2.22 -9.21
C GLN A 103 7.15 1.60 -8.27
N GLU A 104 7.34 1.78 -6.96
CA GLU A 104 6.45 1.24 -5.93
C GLU A 104 6.28 2.23 -4.79
N ASN A 105 5.05 2.47 -4.37
CA ASN A 105 4.74 3.17 -3.12
C ASN A 105 4.97 2.27 -1.91
N ASN A 106 4.95 2.85 -0.70
CA ASN A 106 5.12 2.12 0.56
C ASN A 106 6.38 1.23 0.61
N TRP A 107 7.36 1.52 -0.25
CA TRP A 107 8.56 0.70 -0.40
C TRP A 107 9.50 0.96 0.79
N PRO A 108 10.09 -0.09 1.40
CA PRO A 108 11.03 0.08 2.49
C PRO A 108 12.36 0.66 1.97
N LEU A 109 12.51 1.99 1.97
CA LEU A 109 13.72 2.69 1.50
C LEU A 109 14.94 2.33 2.34
N CYS A 110 14.77 2.21 3.66
CA CYS A 110 15.78 1.79 4.62
C CYS A 110 15.12 1.07 5.78
N GLN A 111 15.79 0.08 6.37
CA GLN A 111 15.28 -0.61 7.55
C GLN A 111 16.43 -1.09 8.42
N GLN A 112 16.28 -0.92 9.73
CA GLN A 112 17.17 -1.49 10.73
C GLN A 112 16.35 -1.96 11.93
N ASP A 113 16.53 -3.23 12.29
CA ASP A 113 15.98 -3.82 13.51
C ASP A 113 17.10 -4.00 14.55
N ASN A 114 16.73 -4.29 15.79
CA ASN A 114 17.66 -4.54 16.91
C ASN A 114 18.63 -3.39 17.17
N ILE A 115 18.16 -2.15 17.04
CA ILE A 115 18.85 -0.95 17.51
C ILE A 115 18.84 -0.99 19.04
N ALA A 116 19.91 -0.48 19.67
CA ALA A 116 19.96 -0.36 21.13
C ALA A 116 18.71 0.39 21.63
N SER A 117 18.15 0.00 22.77
CA SER A 117 16.98 0.71 23.30
C SER A 117 17.39 2.11 23.77
N GLY A 118 16.79 3.14 23.19
CA GLY A 118 16.99 4.51 23.66
C GLY A 118 16.65 5.57 22.62
N SER A 119 17.12 6.78 22.89
CA SER A 119 16.96 7.93 21.98
C SER A 119 17.97 7.84 20.84
N HIS A 120 17.47 8.07 19.63
CA HIS A 120 18.22 8.02 18.37
C HIS A 120 17.85 9.17 17.46
N VAL A 121 18.73 9.46 16.51
CA VAL A 121 18.45 10.38 15.40
C VAL A 121 18.60 9.63 14.09
N LEU A 122 17.50 9.53 13.34
CA LEU A 122 17.53 9.16 11.93
C LEU A 122 17.97 10.39 11.12
N THR A 123 18.92 10.20 10.21
CA THR A 123 19.27 11.17 9.17
C THR A 123 19.21 10.48 7.81
N ILE A 124 18.52 11.08 6.85
CA ILE A 124 18.52 10.66 5.45
C ILE A 124 19.31 11.70 4.67
N GLN A 125 20.27 11.25 3.86
CA GLN A 125 21.04 12.08 2.95
C GLN A 125 20.76 11.65 1.52
N VAL A 126 20.23 12.56 0.71
CA VAL A 126 19.81 12.30 -0.67
C VAL A 126 20.80 12.93 -1.64
N LYS A 127 21.14 12.18 -2.68
CA LYS A 127 21.88 12.65 -3.86
C LYS A 127 21.02 12.37 -5.07
N SER A 128 20.51 13.44 -5.68
CA SER A 128 19.73 13.39 -6.90
C SER A 128 20.34 14.27 -8.00
N GLN A 129 20.19 13.86 -9.25
CA GLN A 129 20.53 14.61 -10.46
C GLN A 129 19.29 15.07 -11.24
N GLY A 130 18.11 14.97 -10.64
CA GLY A 130 16.83 15.36 -11.23
C GLY A 130 15.72 14.35 -10.99
N GLN A 131 16.04 13.05 -10.82
CA GLN A 131 15.05 12.04 -10.43
C GLN A 131 14.69 12.22 -8.95
N ALA A 132 13.41 12.35 -8.65
CA ALA A 132 12.97 12.65 -7.29
C ALA A 132 13.16 11.45 -6.35
N PHE A 133 13.63 11.73 -5.13
CA PHE A 133 13.51 10.86 -3.99
C PHE A 133 12.24 11.22 -3.22
N TYR A 134 11.38 10.24 -2.96
CA TYR A 134 10.10 10.44 -2.27
C TYR A 134 10.13 9.80 -0.88
N PHE A 135 9.80 10.56 0.14
CA PHE A 135 9.60 10.12 1.51
C PHE A 135 8.11 10.27 1.87
N ASP A 136 7.54 9.27 2.50
CA ASP A 136 6.09 9.19 2.80
C ASP A 136 5.85 8.99 4.29
N SER A 137 6.56 8.05 4.91
CA SER A 137 6.41 7.81 6.34
C SER A 137 7.61 7.11 6.94
N LEU A 138 7.68 7.11 8.26
CA LEU A 138 8.57 6.24 9.01
C LEU A 138 7.81 5.46 10.08
N VAL A 139 8.34 4.28 10.38
CA VAL A 139 7.78 3.36 11.36
C VAL A 139 8.88 2.91 12.31
N TYR A 140 8.65 2.99 13.61
CA TYR A 140 9.62 2.51 14.60
C TYR A 140 8.95 1.72 15.73
N THR A 141 9.70 0.82 16.36
CA THR A 141 9.26 0.18 17.61
C THR A 141 9.71 1.06 18.78
N PRO A 142 8.78 1.64 19.56
CA PRO A 142 9.14 2.56 20.64
C PRO A 142 9.77 1.80 21.83
N THR A 143 10.37 2.53 22.76
CA THR A 143 10.72 1.98 24.08
C THR A 143 9.47 1.84 24.96
N LEU A 144 9.49 0.91 25.94
CA LEU A 144 8.35 0.66 26.83
C LEU A 144 7.89 1.91 27.60
N ASP A 145 8.83 2.78 27.97
CA ASP A 145 8.58 3.99 28.75
C ASP A 145 8.30 5.23 27.86
N ALA A 146 8.13 5.03 26.54
CA ALA A 146 7.86 6.14 25.65
C ALA A 146 6.47 6.74 25.92
N VAL A 147 6.42 8.07 26.05
CA VAL A 147 5.18 8.81 26.26
C VAL A 147 4.92 9.66 25.03
N PHE A 148 3.71 9.56 24.51
CA PHE A 148 3.28 10.27 23.31
C PHE A 148 2.05 11.12 23.61
N PRO A 149 1.99 12.38 23.14
CA PRO A 149 0.78 13.19 23.24
C PRO A 149 -0.31 12.72 22.26
N SER A 150 0.09 12.26 21.08
CA SER A 150 -0.75 11.61 20.07
C SER A 150 0.17 10.87 19.09
N VAL A 151 -0.15 9.63 18.75
CA VAL A 151 0.60 8.81 17.78
C VAL A 151 -0.34 7.87 17.03
N VAL A 152 0.07 7.47 15.83
CA VAL A 152 -0.58 6.37 15.12
C VAL A 152 0.14 5.06 15.46
N LEU A 153 -0.62 4.10 16.00
CA LEU A 153 -0.13 2.77 16.33
C LEU A 153 -0.56 1.76 15.27
N ILE A 154 0.34 0.84 14.93
CA ILE A 154 0.09 -0.25 14.00
C ILE A 154 -0.27 -1.53 14.78
N TYR A 155 -1.49 -2.01 14.57
CA TYR A 155 -1.98 -3.29 15.07
C TYR A 155 -1.91 -4.31 13.94
N THR A 156 -0.90 -5.17 13.93
CA THR A 156 -0.74 -6.23 12.92
C THR A 156 -1.86 -7.26 13.05
N ASP A 157 -2.11 -8.03 11.99
CA ASP A 157 -3.07 -9.15 11.99
C ASP A 157 -2.86 -10.20 13.10
N GLY A 158 -1.63 -10.34 13.61
CA GLY A 158 -1.32 -11.16 14.79
C GLY A 158 -1.48 -10.48 16.16
N ASP A 159 -1.99 -9.23 16.23
CA ASP A 159 -2.09 -8.48 17.49
C ASP A 159 -3.10 -9.12 18.46
N THR A 160 -2.78 -9.16 19.77
CA THR A 160 -3.67 -9.77 20.78
C THR A 160 -4.95 -8.97 21.05
N ALA A 161 -5.01 -7.72 20.59
CA ALA A 161 -6.23 -6.92 20.60
C ALA A 161 -7.24 -7.36 19.53
N LEU A 162 -6.81 -8.14 18.54
CA LEU A 162 -7.65 -8.69 17.50
C LEU A 162 -8.22 -10.05 17.92
N ASN A 163 -9.52 -10.21 17.70
CA ASN A 163 -10.23 -11.46 17.92
C ASN A 163 -10.95 -11.86 16.64
N TYR A 164 -10.58 -13.02 16.10
CA TYR A 164 -11.15 -13.56 14.87
C TYR A 164 -12.22 -14.61 15.19
N SER A 165 -13.36 -14.54 14.51
CA SER A 165 -14.39 -15.57 14.59
C SER A 165 -13.95 -16.87 13.93
N SER A 166 -14.81 -17.89 13.87
CA SER A 166 -14.62 -19.01 12.94
C SER A 166 -14.59 -18.53 11.48
N GLY A 167 -13.81 -19.20 10.64
CA GLY A 167 -13.77 -18.97 9.18
C GLY A 167 -12.55 -18.22 8.66
N TRP A 168 -11.63 -17.80 9.54
CA TRP A 168 -10.37 -17.16 9.18
C TRP A 168 -9.24 -18.17 9.01
N LYS A 169 -8.30 -17.84 8.13
CA LYS A 169 -7.06 -18.59 7.90
C LYS A 169 -5.91 -17.62 7.61
N GLU A 170 -4.70 -18.09 7.82
CA GLU A 170 -3.48 -17.34 7.49
C GLU A 170 -3.03 -17.69 6.06
N ASP A 171 -2.89 -16.69 5.20
CA ASP A 171 -2.34 -16.81 3.84
C ASP A 171 -1.67 -15.49 3.42
N GLY A 172 -0.50 -15.22 3.99
CA GLY A 172 0.18 -13.92 3.90
C GLY A 172 -0.25 -12.95 5.01
N ALA A 173 -1.55 -12.87 5.30
CA ALA A 173 -2.10 -12.33 6.53
C ALA A 173 -3.39 -13.09 6.91
N GLN A 174 -4.08 -12.66 7.97
CA GLN A 174 -5.40 -13.18 8.33
C GLN A 174 -6.45 -12.83 7.25
N LEU A 175 -7.10 -13.85 6.69
CA LEU A 175 -8.05 -13.71 5.59
C LEU A 175 -9.27 -14.64 5.74
N THR A 176 -10.42 -14.19 5.24
CA THR A 176 -11.66 -14.97 5.18
C THR A 176 -12.42 -14.80 3.86
N GLN A 177 -13.01 -15.90 3.39
CA GLN A 177 -14.07 -15.92 2.36
C GLN A 177 -15.40 -16.45 2.95
N THR A 178 -15.45 -16.61 4.28
CA THR A 178 -16.64 -17.09 4.96
C THR A 178 -17.58 -15.90 5.17
N GLN A 179 -18.80 -16.00 4.65
CA GLN A 179 -19.82 -14.97 4.85
C GLN A 179 -20.10 -14.79 6.34
N ASN A 180 -20.21 -13.54 6.77
CA ASN A 180 -20.43 -13.13 8.17
C ASN A 180 -19.29 -13.46 9.15
N ALA A 181 -18.14 -13.92 8.66
CA ALA A 181 -16.94 -14.00 9.50
C ALA A 181 -16.52 -12.59 9.94
N GLN A 182 -16.09 -12.50 11.19
CA GLN A 182 -15.84 -11.25 11.89
C GLN A 182 -14.44 -11.18 12.47
N VAL A 183 -13.87 -9.98 12.46
CA VAL A 183 -12.72 -9.62 13.28
C VAL A 183 -13.12 -8.45 14.18
N THR A 184 -12.78 -8.55 15.46
CA THR A 184 -13.01 -7.48 16.43
C THR A 184 -11.68 -6.95 16.93
N LEU A 185 -11.46 -5.64 16.77
CA LEU A 185 -10.35 -4.87 17.34
C LEU A 185 -10.86 -4.11 18.56
N ASN A 186 -10.25 -4.34 19.73
CA ASN A 186 -10.44 -3.49 20.90
C ASN A 186 -9.26 -2.52 21.01
N PHE A 187 -9.51 -1.22 20.99
CA PHE A 187 -8.45 -0.21 20.98
C PHE A 187 -8.80 0.98 21.87
N HIS A 188 -7.79 1.77 22.23
CA HIS A 188 -7.94 3.07 22.85
C HIS A 188 -7.48 4.15 21.87
N GLY A 189 -8.32 5.14 21.57
CA GLY A 189 -7.97 6.20 20.62
C GLY A 189 -9.17 6.91 20.03
N THR A 190 -8.94 7.67 18.97
CA THR A 190 -9.93 8.56 18.34
C THR A 190 -10.26 8.20 16.89
N SER A 191 -9.50 7.31 16.25
CA SER A 191 -9.83 6.79 14.92
C SER A 191 -9.15 5.46 14.65
N ALA A 192 -9.71 4.68 13.73
CA ALA A 192 -9.11 3.46 13.23
C ALA A 192 -9.27 3.35 11.70
N SER A 193 -8.24 2.84 11.02
CA SER A 193 -8.28 2.51 9.60
C SER A 193 -7.90 1.05 9.39
N LEU A 194 -8.66 0.31 8.59
CA LEU A 194 -8.31 -1.04 8.19
C LEU A 194 -7.52 -1.00 6.89
N ILE A 195 -6.29 -1.48 6.94
CA ILE A 195 -5.45 -1.72 5.79
C ILE A 195 -5.45 -3.22 5.49
N GLY A 196 -5.83 -3.56 4.27
CA GLY A 196 -5.88 -4.93 3.78
C GLY A 196 -5.00 -5.14 2.55
N TYR A 197 -5.16 -6.30 1.92
CA TYR A 197 -4.62 -6.59 0.59
C TYR A 197 -5.65 -7.41 -0.19
N VAL A 198 -5.55 -7.36 -1.51
CA VAL A 198 -6.44 -8.06 -2.43
C VAL A 198 -5.62 -9.13 -3.16
N PRO A 199 -5.65 -10.39 -2.73
CA PRO A 199 -4.83 -11.46 -3.28
C PRO A 199 -5.33 -11.97 -4.64
N HIS A 200 -4.44 -12.06 -5.63
CA HIS A 200 -4.78 -12.52 -6.99
C HIS A 200 -5.14 -14.01 -7.10
N GLN A 201 -4.74 -14.82 -6.13
CA GLN A 201 -5.05 -16.25 -6.11
C GLN A 201 -6.50 -16.57 -5.67
N TYR A 202 -7.29 -15.54 -5.34
CA TYR A 202 -8.69 -15.66 -4.93
C TYR A 202 -9.62 -14.99 -5.96
N PRO A 203 -10.93 -15.31 -5.94
CA PRO A 203 -11.88 -14.71 -6.87
C PRO A 203 -11.85 -13.17 -6.82
N PRO A 204 -11.78 -12.51 -7.98
CA PRO A 204 -11.59 -11.06 -8.04
C PRO A 204 -12.91 -10.29 -7.88
N ASN A 205 -14.04 -10.98 -7.75
CA ASN A 205 -15.36 -10.36 -7.79
C ASN A 205 -15.59 -9.47 -6.58
N ALA A 206 -15.97 -8.21 -6.83
CA ALA A 206 -16.27 -7.25 -5.79
C ALA A 206 -17.42 -7.70 -4.89
N THR A 207 -17.35 -7.38 -3.61
CA THR A 207 -18.42 -7.58 -2.64
C THR A 207 -18.49 -6.38 -1.68
N SER A 208 -19.22 -6.51 -0.58
CA SER A 208 -19.19 -5.55 0.51
C SER A 208 -18.76 -6.21 1.82
N ALA A 209 -18.32 -5.37 2.74
CA ALA A 209 -18.16 -5.69 4.14
C ALA A 209 -18.80 -4.58 4.96
N SER A 210 -18.92 -4.77 6.26
CA SER A 210 -19.41 -3.73 7.15
C SER A 210 -18.57 -3.66 8.41
N TYR A 211 -18.62 -2.51 9.08
CA TYR A 211 -18.06 -2.38 10.42
C TYR A 211 -19.06 -1.76 11.38
N THR A 212 -18.96 -2.12 12.66
CA THR A 212 -19.68 -1.47 13.76
C THR A 212 -18.67 -0.91 14.75
N ILE A 213 -19.02 0.21 15.36
CA ILE A 213 -18.27 0.82 16.46
C ILE A 213 -19.14 0.70 17.70
N ASP A 214 -18.60 0.10 18.75
CA ASP A 214 -19.25 -0.07 20.07
C ASP A 214 -20.63 -0.74 20.00
N GLY A 215 -20.78 -1.69 19.08
CA GLY A 215 -22.06 -2.40 18.85
C GLY A 215 -23.16 -1.54 18.20
N GLY A 216 -22.79 -0.38 17.66
CA GLY A 216 -23.68 0.52 16.94
C GLY A 216 -24.17 -0.02 15.59
N ILE A 217 -24.75 0.88 14.78
CA ILE A 217 -25.30 0.53 13.47
C ILE A 217 -24.16 0.15 12.51
N PRO A 218 -24.29 -0.97 11.76
CA PRO A 218 -23.31 -1.34 10.75
C PRO A 218 -23.18 -0.30 9.64
N ILE A 219 -21.94 0.09 9.35
CA ILE A 219 -21.56 0.94 8.22
C ILE A 219 -20.96 0.04 7.15
N THR A 220 -21.59 -0.01 5.98
CA THR A 220 -21.15 -0.83 4.85
C THR A 220 -20.07 -0.11 4.05
N PHE A 221 -19.04 -0.84 3.63
CA PHE A 221 -18.01 -0.38 2.72
C PHE A 221 -17.76 -1.42 1.61
N PRO A 222 -17.32 -1.00 0.42
CA PRO A 222 -17.05 -1.92 -0.68
C PRO A 222 -15.70 -2.64 -0.50
N LEU A 223 -15.66 -3.90 -0.90
CA LEU A 223 -14.44 -4.64 -1.19
C LEU A 223 -14.37 -4.80 -2.71
N TYR A 224 -13.62 -3.93 -3.38
CA TYR A 224 -13.66 -3.83 -4.85
C TYR A 224 -13.06 -5.02 -5.60
N GLY A 225 -12.28 -5.88 -4.93
CA GLY A 225 -11.56 -6.96 -5.59
C GLY A 225 -10.49 -6.44 -6.55
N LEU A 226 -10.12 -7.25 -7.54
CA LEU A 226 -9.11 -6.88 -8.52
C LEU A 226 -9.72 -6.26 -9.77
N SER A 227 -9.11 -5.16 -10.25
CA SER A 227 -9.47 -4.58 -11.54
C SER A 227 -9.35 -5.63 -12.66
N PRO A 228 -10.26 -5.63 -13.64
CA PRO A 228 -10.16 -6.50 -14.83
C PRO A 228 -8.84 -6.37 -15.58
N SER A 229 -8.17 -5.22 -15.50
CA SER A 229 -6.88 -4.98 -16.13
C SER A 229 -5.70 -5.64 -15.41
N ASN A 230 -5.84 -5.97 -14.11
CA ASN A 230 -4.75 -6.40 -13.22
C ASN A 230 -5.10 -7.64 -12.38
N GLN A 231 -5.83 -8.61 -12.96
CA GLN A 231 -6.30 -9.80 -12.22
C GLN A 231 -5.20 -10.76 -11.76
N ASN A 232 -3.97 -10.62 -12.26
CA ASN A 232 -2.84 -11.49 -11.93
C ASN A 232 -1.89 -10.87 -10.88
N THR A 233 -2.22 -9.72 -10.31
CA THR A 233 -1.34 -8.97 -9.42
C THR A 233 -2.05 -8.67 -8.11
N THR A 234 -1.55 -9.25 -7.01
CA THR A 234 -1.99 -8.93 -5.65
C THR A 234 -1.84 -7.43 -5.39
N GLN A 235 -2.86 -6.78 -4.84
CA GLN A 235 -2.79 -5.37 -4.42
C GLN A 235 -2.55 -5.32 -2.91
N TYR A 236 -1.42 -4.77 -2.47
CA TYR A 236 -1.08 -4.62 -1.06
C TYR A 236 -1.49 -3.26 -0.50
N ASN A 237 -1.46 -3.13 0.82
CA ASN A 237 -1.71 -1.89 1.59
C ASN A 237 -2.94 -1.10 1.12
N SER A 238 -4.01 -1.82 0.79
CA SER A 238 -5.26 -1.21 0.35
C SER A 238 -6.05 -0.69 1.55
N LEU A 239 -6.32 0.62 1.58
CA LEU A 239 -7.22 1.21 2.57
C LEU A 239 -8.65 0.74 2.29
N PHE A 240 -9.23 -0.04 3.20
CA PHE A 240 -10.61 -0.49 3.07
C PHE A 240 -11.60 0.52 3.66
N PHE A 241 -11.29 1.07 4.83
CA PHE A 241 -12.05 2.17 5.42
C PHE A 241 -11.23 2.89 6.50
N THR A 242 -11.68 4.10 6.81
CA THR A 242 -11.31 4.86 8.02
C THR A 242 -12.60 5.17 8.77
N THR A 243 -12.61 4.98 10.09
CA THR A 243 -13.76 5.38 10.92
C THR A 243 -13.92 6.90 10.92
N PRO A 244 -15.12 7.41 11.24
CA PRO A 244 -15.25 8.80 11.68
C PRO A 244 -14.35 9.09 12.89
N THR A 245 -14.13 10.37 13.18
CA THR A 245 -13.50 10.78 14.44
C THR A 245 -14.39 10.38 15.61
N LEU A 246 -13.80 9.67 16.56
CA LEU A 246 -14.40 9.19 17.78
C LEU A 246 -13.97 10.07 18.96
N SER A 247 -14.73 10.01 20.05
CA SER A 247 -14.27 10.53 21.34
C SER A 247 -13.01 9.79 21.77
N ASP A 248 -12.10 10.44 22.48
CA ASP A 248 -10.99 9.71 23.10
C ASP A 248 -11.52 8.70 24.14
N GLY A 249 -11.15 7.44 24.00
CA GLY A 249 -11.55 6.37 24.90
C GLY A 249 -11.31 4.97 24.36
N PHE A 250 -11.80 3.98 25.10
CA PHE A 250 -11.81 2.59 24.66
C PHE A 250 -12.99 2.32 23.73
N HIS A 251 -12.69 1.75 22.56
CA HIS A 251 -13.64 1.39 21.53
C HIS A 251 -13.50 -0.08 21.12
N SER A 252 -14.61 -0.66 20.65
CA SER A 252 -14.66 -1.97 20.02
C SER A 252 -15.12 -1.82 18.56
N LEU A 253 -14.22 -2.11 17.63
CA LEU A 253 -14.48 -2.08 16.19
C LEU A 253 -14.65 -3.53 15.69
N THR A 254 -15.83 -3.87 15.19
CA THR A 254 -16.08 -5.20 14.61
C THR A 254 -16.29 -5.07 13.11
N VAL A 255 -15.47 -5.76 12.31
CA VAL A 255 -15.57 -5.81 10.85
C VAL A 255 -16.14 -7.16 10.43
N THR A 256 -17.15 -7.15 9.57
CA THR A 256 -17.90 -8.33 9.10
C THR A 256 -17.76 -8.47 7.59
N HIS A 257 -17.34 -9.64 7.12
CA HIS A 257 -17.27 -9.95 5.70
C HIS A 257 -18.68 -10.22 5.13
N GLY A 258 -19.06 -9.52 4.05
CA GLY A 258 -20.36 -9.70 3.40
C GLY A 258 -20.37 -10.69 2.23
N GLY A 259 -19.21 -11.04 1.68
CA GLY A 259 -19.06 -11.96 0.56
C GLY A 259 -18.92 -13.43 0.96
N ASP A 260 -18.69 -14.28 -0.04
CA ASP A 260 -18.51 -15.73 0.11
C ASP A 260 -17.31 -16.24 -0.72
N ILE A 261 -17.27 -17.55 -1.01
CA ILE A 261 -16.19 -18.20 -1.74
C ILE A 261 -16.02 -17.67 -3.18
N ASP A 262 -17.05 -17.07 -3.78
CA ASP A 262 -17.03 -16.56 -5.15
C ASP A 262 -16.62 -15.08 -5.22
N HIS A 263 -16.37 -14.44 -4.08
CA HIS A 263 -16.04 -13.03 -3.95
C HIS A 263 -14.61 -12.80 -3.43
N THR A 264 -14.14 -11.57 -3.60
CA THR A 264 -12.88 -11.12 -3.02
C THR A 264 -12.90 -11.35 -1.51
N PRO A 265 -11.82 -11.93 -0.94
CA PRO A 265 -11.75 -12.15 0.49
C PRO A 265 -11.63 -10.83 1.26
N LEU A 266 -12.09 -10.84 2.51
CA LEU A 266 -11.67 -9.84 3.50
C LEU A 266 -10.33 -10.28 4.07
N ALA A 267 -9.26 -9.56 3.74
CA ALA A 267 -7.92 -9.81 4.24
C ALA A 267 -7.45 -8.64 5.13
N VAL A 268 -7.08 -8.94 6.37
CA VAL A 268 -6.62 -7.98 7.37
C VAL A 268 -5.10 -8.01 7.37
N ASN A 269 -4.47 -6.92 6.94
CA ASN A 269 -3.02 -6.78 7.03
C ASN A 269 -2.65 -6.15 8.38
N TYR A 270 -3.19 -4.96 8.65
CA TYR A 270 -3.04 -4.27 9.92
C TYR A 270 -4.09 -3.15 10.06
N PHE A 271 -4.26 -2.66 11.29
CA PHE A 271 -5.00 -1.44 11.56
C PHE A 271 -4.06 -0.30 11.94
N TYR A 272 -4.35 0.89 11.45
CA TYR A 272 -3.82 2.13 12.01
C TYR A 272 -4.81 2.65 13.04
N VAL A 273 -4.33 2.99 14.24
CA VAL A 273 -5.15 3.57 15.30
C VAL A 273 -4.49 4.84 15.80
N THR A 274 -5.21 5.96 15.73
CA THR A 274 -4.76 7.21 16.35
C THR A 274 -5.01 7.15 17.84
N ASN A 275 -3.94 7.09 18.62
CA ASN A 275 -3.97 7.00 20.07
C ASN A 275 -3.46 8.29 20.72
N THR A 276 -4.25 8.86 21.61
CA THR A 276 -4.02 10.13 22.32
C THR A 276 -3.43 9.95 23.74
N THR A 277 -3.28 8.72 24.24
CA THR A 277 -2.55 8.44 25.48
C THR A 277 -1.79 7.11 25.40
N GLY A 278 -0.49 7.10 25.72
CA GLY A 278 0.46 5.98 25.52
C GLY A 278 0.19 4.65 26.26
N THR A 279 -1.04 4.35 26.67
CA THR A 279 -1.43 3.15 27.43
C THR A 279 -1.51 1.87 26.58
N SER A 280 -1.59 1.98 25.24
CA SER A 280 -1.75 0.82 24.34
C SER A 280 -0.49 0.47 23.54
N LEU A 281 0.72 0.69 24.09
CA LEU A 281 1.95 0.26 23.43
C LEU A 281 2.18 -1.24 23.49
N VAL A 282 1.64 -1.92 24.52
CA VAL A 282 1.91 -3.33 24.76
C VAL A 282 0.84 -4.23 24.14
N GLN A 283 1.29 -5.23 23.38
CA GLN A 283 0.49 -6.39 22.98
C GLN A 283 0.30 -7.30 24.20
N THR A 284 -0.59 -6.92 25.13
CA THR A 284 -0.98 -7.76 26.26
C THR A 284 -2.15 -8.65 25.86
N SER A 285 -2.05 -9.94 26.14
CA SER A 285 -3.22 -10.81 26.21
C SER A 285 -4.08 -10.35 27.39
N ALA A 286 -5.25 -9.76 27.12
CA ALA A 286 -6.16 -9.32 28.17
C ALA A 286 -6.50 -10.50 29.11
N PRO A 287 -6.47 -10.33 30.45
CA PRO A 287 -7.01 -11.34 31.35
C PRO A 287 -8.52 -11.43 31.12
N SER A 288 -9.01 -12.62 30.79
CA SER A 288 -10.44 -12.88 30.62
C SER A 288 -11.20 -12.49 31.90
N PRO A 289 -12.42 -11.91 31.81
CA PRO A 289 -13.21 -11.61 32.98
C PRO A 289 -13.59 -12.91 33.71
N THR A 290 -13.04 -13.12 34.90
CA THR A 290 -13.40 -14.22 35.79
C THR A 290 -14.87 -14.11 36.20
N SER A 291 -15.73 -14.85 35.52
CA SER A 291 -17.08 -15.15 35.99
C SER A 291 -16.97 -16.22 37.07
N SER A 292 -17.22 -15.82 38.32
CA SER A 292 -17.28 -16.69 39.48
C SER A 292 -18.46 -17.68 39.33
N SER A 293 -18.15 -18.91 38.90
CA SER A 293 -19.07 -20.03 39.04
C SER A 293 -18.41 -21.15 39.83
N ASN A 294 -18.89 -21.29 41.07
CA ASN A 294 -18.62 -22.44 41.92
C ASN A 294 -19.02 -23.72 41.19
N SER A 295 -18.08 -24.64 40.98
CA SER A 295 -18.43 -26.03 40.73
C SER A 295 -17.41 -26.98 41.34
N ASN A 296 -17.96 -28.03 41.91
CA ASN A 296 -17.34 -28.96 42.83
C ASN A 296 -16.17 -29.74 42.22
N THR A 297 -15.26 -30.08 43.12
CA THR A 297 -14.07 -30.91 42.97
C THR A 297 -14.34 -32.28 42.35
N LEU A 298 -13.62 -32.58 41.25
CA LEU A 298 -13.30 -33.94 40.80
C LEU A 298 -11.85 -33.95 40.28
N PRO A 299 -10.99 -34.89 40.71
CA PRO A 299 -9.56 -34.82 40.42
C PRO A 299 -9.26 -35.22 38.97
N ARG A 300 -8.63 -34.30 38.22
CA ARG A 300 -8.20 -34.50 36.84
C ARG A 300 -6.87 -35.27 36.81
N ARG A 301 -6.93 -36.51 36.33
CA ARG A 301 -5.81 -37.41 36.04
C ARG A 301 -4.83 -36.77 35.05
N SER A 302 -3.55 -36.69 35.40
CA SER A 302 -2.47 -36.17 34.56
C SER A 302 -2.21 -37.09 33.37
N ARG A 303 -2.22 -36.53 32.15
CA ARG A 303 -1.76 -37.20 30.93
C ARG A 303 -0.32 -36.80 30.63
N THR A 304 0.60 -37.26 31.47
CA THR A 304 2.04 -37.21 31.22
C THR A 304 2.45 -38.55 30.63
N GLY A 305 2.26 -38.74 29.33
CA GLY A 305 2.52 -40.05 28.70
C GLY A 305 2.58 -40.08 27.17
N ILE A 306 2.68 -38.93 26.50
CA ILE A 306 2.70 -38.87 25.02
C ILE A 306 4.05 -38.36 24.48
N ILE A 307 4.90 -37.73 25.30
CA ILE A 307 6.16 -37.12 24.84
C ILE A 307 7.35 -38.10 24.81
N ALA A 308 7.24 -39.28 25.46
CA ALA A 308 8.33 -40.27 25.46
C ALA A 308 8.31 -41.27 24.28
N GLY A 309 7.21 -41.34 23.49
CA GLY A 309 7.06 -42.33 22.40
C GLY A 309 7.63 -41.88 21.04
N GLY A 310 7.73 -40.56 20.81
CA GLY A 310 8.12 -40.01 19.50
C GLY A 310 9.61 -40.18 19.17
N ALA A 311 10.49 -40.08 20.17
CA ALA A 311 11.94 -40.15 19.96
C ALA A 311 12.39 -41.56 19.51
N ILE A 312 11.78 -42.61 20.09
CA ILE A 312 12.11 -44.00 19.74
C ILE A 312 11.55 -44.34 18.35
N GLY A 313 10.34 -43.89 18.04
CA GLY A 313 9.74 -44.08 16.71
C GLY A 313 10.52 -43.38 15.58
N GLY A 314 11.01 -42.17 15.84
CA GLY A 314 11.83 -41.42 14.88
C GLY A 314 13.17 -42.09 14.57
N LEU A 315 13.85 -42.63 15.59
CA LEU A 315 15.11 -43.36 15.42
C LEU A 315 14.93 -44.65 14.60
N VAL A 316 13.84 -45.40 14.83
CA VAL A 316 13.54 -46.61 14.05
C VAL A 316 13.19 -46.26 12.60
N LEU A 317 12.43 -45.19 12.37
CA LEU A 317 12.06 -44.75 11.02
C LEU A 317 13.30 -44.28 10.22
N LEU A 318 14.21 -43.53 10.86
CA LEU A 318 15.45 -43.08 10.22
C LEU A 318 16.37 -44.26 9.87
N ALA A 319 16.47 -45.27 10.74
CA ALA A 319 17.22 -46.49 10.45
C ALA A 319 16.64 -47.26 9.26
N LEU A 320 15.32 -47.38 9.16
CA LEU A 320 14.65 -48.03 8.03
C LEU A 320 14.87 -47.28 6.70
N LEU A 321 14.82 -45.94 6.73
CA LEU A 321 15.08 -45.12 5.54
C LEU A 321 16.54 -45.23 5.07
N ALA A 322 17.50 -45.31 6.00
CA ALA A 322 18.91 -45.50 5.66
C ALA A 322 19.15 -46.87 4.97
N VAL A 323 18.54 -47.94 5.47
CA VAL A 323 18.62 -49.28 4.85
C VAL A 323 17.99 -49.28 3.46
N LEU A 324 16.82 -48.65 3.30
CA LEU A 324 16.14 -48.52 2.01
C LEU A 324 17.00 -47.76 0.98
N CYS A 325 17.60 -46.64 1.38
CA CYS A 325 18.50 -45.86 0.53
C CYS A 325 19.75 -46.66 0.12
N PHE A 326 20.32 -47.43 1.05
CA PHE A 326 21.47 -48.29 0.76
C PHE A 326 21.12 -49.39 -0.25
N TRP A 327 19.94 -50.01 -0.11
CA TRP A 327 19.46 -51.02 -1.06
C TRP A 327 19.18 -50.46 -2.45
N ARG A 328 18.61 -49.24 -2.55
CA ARG A 328 18.39 -48.58 -3.85
C ARG A 328 19.69 -48.18 -4.52
N ARG A 329 20.72 -47.76 -3.77
CA ARG A 329 22.05 -47.48 -4.31
C ARG A 329 22.73 -48.74 -4.86
N LYS A 330 22.62 -49.88 -4.18
CA LYS A 330 23.19 -51.16 -4.66
C LYS A 330 22.54 -51.71 -5.93
N ARG A 331 21.31 -51.31 -6.24
CA ARG A 331 20.63 -51.71 -7.49
C ARG A 331 21.09 -50.92 -8.72
N LYS A 332 21.61 -49.69 -8.56
CA LYS A 332 22.05 -48.87 -9.70
C LYS A 332 23.45 -49.20 -10.24
N THR A 333 24.23 -50.04 -9.56
CA THR A 333 25.56 -50.46 -10.03
C THR A 333 25.57 -51.75 -10.85
N ARG A 334 24.40 -52.27 -11.27
CA ARG A 334 24.32 -53.43 -12.17
C ARG A 334 24.06 -53.08 -13.65
N ASP A 335 23.89 -51.79 -13.98
CA ASP A 335 23.53 -51.35 -15.34
C ASP A 335 24.65 -50.56 -16.04
N VAL A 336 25.92 -50.70 -15.64
CA VAL A 336 27.07 -49.96 -16.25
C VAL A 336 28.03 -50.87 -17.04
N GLU A 337 27.67 -52.14 -17.28
CA GLU A 337 28.48 -53.05 -18.12
C GLU A 337 27.74 -53.44 -19.42
N GLU A 338 27.14 -52.46 -20.10
CA GLU A 338 26.69 -52.65 -21.50
C GLU A 338 26.62 -51.32 -22.26
N ALA A 339 27.77 -50.65 -22.39
CA ALA A 339 27.93 -49.51 -23.31
C ALA A 339 29.39 -49.38 -23.78
N ALA A 340 29.89 -50.39 -24.50
CA ALA A 340 31.19 -50.32 -25.16
C ALA A 340 31.21 -51.13 -26.48
N THR A 341 30.44 -50.67 -27.48
CA THR A 341 30.57 -50.96 -28.94
C THR A 341 29.47 -50.13 -29.62
N ASN A 342 29.60 -49.31 -30.66
CA ASN A 342 30.50 -49.22 -31.81
C ASN A 342 30.28 -47.81 -32.50
N PRO A 343 31.06 -47.42 -33.53
CA PRO A 343 31.25 -46.03 -33.98
C PRO A 343 30.34 -45.53 -35.14
N TYR A 344 30.40 -44.21 -35.36
CA TYR A 344 29.74 -43.34 -36.35
C TYR A 344 29.72 -43.80 -37.82
N PRO A 345 28.81 -43.20 -38.63
CA PRO A 345 29.30 -42.52 -39.83
C PRO A 345 28.75 -41.09 -40.05
N MET A 346 29.58 -40.31 -40.72
CA MET A 346 29.40 -38.92 -41.17
C MET A 346 28.45 -38.82 -42.37
N VAL A 347 27.68 -37.72 -42.45
CA VAL A 347 26.98 -37.29 -43.66
C VAL A 347 27.34 -35.83 -43.97
N MET A 348 27.76 -35.62 -45.21
CA MET A 348 28.21 -34.36 -45.83
C MET A 348 27.02 -33.45 -46.17
N ALA A 349 27.23 -32.13 -46.14
CA ALA A 349 26.31 -31.13 -46.68
C ALA A 349 27.05 -30.19 -47.65
N ASP A 350 26.62 -30.18 -48.91
CA ASP A 350 26.83 -29.10 -49.91
C ASP A 350 25.87 -27.92 -49.56
N GLY A 351 26.05 -26.64 -49.89
CA GLY A 351 26.97 -25.86 -50.72
C GLY A 351 26.22 -24.55 -51.09
N VAL A 352 26.73 -23.37 -50.71
CA VAL A 352 26.19 -22.05 -51.16
C VAL A 352 27.37 -21.05 -51.31
N PRO A 353 27.48 -20.31 -52.44
CA PRO A 353 28.64 -19.45 -52.74
C PRO A 353 28.53 -18.00 -52.22
N PRO A 354 29.66 -17.25 -52.11
CA PRO A 354 29.70 -15.90 -51.55
C PRO A 354 29.50 -14.81 -52.62
N ARG A 355 28.89 -13.68 -52.21
CA ARG A 355 28.86 -12.43 -53.00
C ARG A 355 29.79 -11.37 -52.42
N THR A 356 30.34 -10.64 -53.37
CA THR A 356 31.55 -9.82 -53.38
C THR A 356 31.37 -8.43 -52.75
N LEU A 357 32.43 -7.94 -52.11
CA LEU A 357 32.64 -6.56 -51.71
C LEU A 357 32.94 -5.67 -52.93
N LEU A 358 32.40 -4.45 -52.95
CA LEU A 358 32.91 -3.36 -53.78
C LEU A 358 33.04 -2.07 -52.99
N SER A 359 34.24 -1.50 -53.16
CA SER A 359 34.79 -0.25 -52.68
C SER A 359 34.34 0.93 -53.55
N GLY A 360 34.31 2.13 -52.97
CA GLY A 360 34.20 3.38 -53.72
C GLY A 360 34.04 4.59 -52.79
N GLY A 361 35.11 5.35 -52.60
CA GLY A 361 35.11 6.57 -51.78
C GLY A 361 34.89 7.87 -52.56
N SER A 362 34.81 8.97 -51.80
CA SER A 362 35.51 10.26 -52.00
C SER A 362 34.67 11.52 -51.78
N SER A 363 35.25 12.41 -50.97
CA SER A 363 35.30 13.89 -51.03
C SER A 363 34.17 14.81 -50.52
N LYS A 364 34.56 15.54 -49.46
CA LYS A 364 34.48 17.00 -49.17
C LYS A 364 33.50 17.86 -49.98
N THR A 365 32.73 18.70 -49.26
CA THR A 365 32.79 20.19 -49.29
C THR A 365 31.91 20.78 -48.18
N GLY A 366 32.32 21.92 -47.61
CA GLY A 366 31.59 22.66 -46.58
C GLY A 366 30.49 23.59 -47.11
N GLY A 367 29.72 24.16 -46.19
CA GLY A 367 28.73 25.20 -46.48
C GLY A 367 27.83 25.50 -45.28
N THR A 368 27.96 26.70 -44.75
CA THR A 368 27.09 27.41 -43.79
C THR A 368 25.64 27.53 -44.28
N SER A 369 24.63 27.50 -43.39
CA SER A 369 23.55 28.50 -43.33
C SER A 369 22.56 28.24 -42.18
N GLU A 370 22.03 29.35 -41.66
CA GLU A 370 21.04 29.53 -40.61
C GLU A 370 19.62 29.00 -40.90
N LEU A 371 18.80 29.08 -39.84
CA LEU A 371 17.37 29.48 -39.82
C LEU A 371 16.32 28.50 -40.35
N ARG A 372 15.48 27.95 -39.44
CA ARG A 372 14.13 28.48 -39.11
C ARG A 372 13.25 27.45 -38.38
N SER A 373 12.64 27.93 -37.31
CA SER A 373 11.46 27.37 -36.65
C SER A 373 10.24 27.35 -37.58
N ALA A 374 9.41 26.32 -37.46
CA ALA A 374 8.00 26.33 -37.86
C ALA A 374 7.19 25.28 -37.04
N PRO A 375 5.86 25.47 -36.88
CA PRO A 375 5.12 25.02 -35.72
C PRO A 375 4.37 23.68 -35.90
N GLN A 376 4.09 23.01 -34.78
CA GLN A 376 3.20 21.84 -34.73
C GLN A 376 1.74 22.28 -34.62
N VAL A 377 0.92 21.83 -35.56
CA VAL A 377 -0.54 22.02 -35.61
C VAL A 377 -1.20 20.80 -34.96
N TYR A 378 -1.93 21.01 -33.87
CA TYR A 378 -2.79 20.00 -33.23
C TYR A 378 -4.06 19.78 -34.07
N LYS A 379 -4.34 18.53 -34.45
CA LYS A 379 -5.64 18.11 -34.97
C LYS A 379 -6.53 17.64 -33.82
N GLN A 380 -7.68 18.31 -33.65
CA GLN A 380 -8.78 17.83 -32.81
C GLN A 380 -9.66 16.86 -33.62
N VAL A 381 -10.03 15.74 -33.01
CA VAL A 381 -11.01 14.76 -33.54
C VAL A 381 -12.29 14.87 -32.72
N PRO A 382 -13.48 14.98 -33.33
CA PRO A 382 -14.74 15.09 -32.60
C PRO A 382 -15.28 13.70 -32.21
N VAL A 383 -15.74 13.58 -30.96
CA VAL A 383 -16.46 12.42 -30.43
C VAL A 383 -17.97 12.65 -30.60
N ALA A 384 -18.64 11.71 -31.26
CA ALA A 384 -20.10 11.64 -31.34
C ALA A 384 -20.66 10.71 -30.25
N PRO A 385 -21.85 10.98 -29.67
CA PRO A 385 -22.44 10.13 -28.65
C PRO A 385 -23.29 9.00 -29.25
N SER A 386 -23.18 7.80 -28.66
CA SER A 386 -24.01 6.63 -28.99
C SER A 386 -25.35 6.65 -28.26
N SER A 387 -26.37 6.19 -28.99
CA SER A 387 -27.80 6.26 -28.71
C SER A 387 -28.30 5.33 -27.61
N ALA A 388 -29.30 5.81 -26.86
CA ALA A 388 -30.24 5.02 -26.08
C ALA A 388 -31.42 4.55 -26.95
N VAL A 389 -32.00 3.39 -26.62
CA VAL A 389 -33.18 2.79 -27.29
C VAL A 389 -34.30 2.54 -26.26
N ARG A 390 -35.55 2.71 -26.73
CA ARG A 390 -36.90 2.51 -26.15
C ARG A 390 -37.54 3.80 -25.60
N GLY A 391 -38.73 4.23 -26.00
CA GLY A 391 -39.69 3.71 -26.98
C GLY A 391 -41.03 4.46 -26.90
N VAL A 392 -41.70 4.54 -28.07
CA VAL A 392 -43.15 4.66 -28.34
C VAL A 392 -43.86 6.03 -28.15
N SER A 393 -44.60 6.37 -29.21
CA SER A 393 -45.30 7.60 -29.62
C SER A 393 -46.67 7.88 -28.99
N GLU A 394 -47.19 9.07 -29.33
CA GLU A 394 -48.59 9.58 -29.42
C GLU A 394 -48.94 10.65 -28.35
N LEU A 395 -49.56 11.81 -28.61
CA LEU A 395 -50.30 12.42 -29.73
C LEU A 395 -50.35 13.98 -29.54
N LEU A 396 -50.27 14.70 -30.67
CA LEU A 396 -50.94 15.97 -31.09
C LEU A 396 -51.14 17.20 -30.14
N GLY A 397 -50.74 18.38 -30.67
CA GLY A 397 -51.38 19.68 -30.34
C GLY A 397 -50.53 20.95 -30.57
N ARG A 398 -50.58 21.56 -31.76
CA ARG A 398 -50.21 22.98 -32.04
C ARG A 398 -51.41 23.90 -31.65
N PRO A 399 -51.33 25.26 -31.51
CA PRO A 399 -50.47 26.20 -32.28
C PRO A 399 -49.95 27.51 -31.60
N TYR A 400 -48.99 28.15 -32.31
CA TYR A 400 -48.69 29.60 -32.47
C TYR A 400 -48.58 30.55 -31.26
N LEU A 401 -47.38 31.14 -31.08
CA LEU A 401 -47.22 32.60 -30.99
C LEU A 401 -45.79 33.04 -31.37
N SER A 402 -45.70 34.08 -32.20
CA SER A 402 -44.48 34.83 -32.56
C SER A 402 -44.28 35.98 -31.58
N LYS A 403 -43.03 36.23 -31.15
CA LYS A 403 -42.44 37.58 -31.04
C LYS A 403 -40.96 37.57 -30.65
N ASP A 404 -40.33 38.66 -31.05
CA ASP A 404 -38.91 38.94 -31.17
C ASP A 404 -38.10 39.05 -29.87
N VAL A 405 -36.82 38.68 -30.00
CA VAL A 405 -35.60 39.30 -29.47
C VAL A 405 -35.75 40.26 -28.28
N TYR A 406 -35.30 39.81 -27.10
CA TYR A 406 -34.43 40.57 -26.19
C TYR A 406 -33.50 39.59 -25.48
N GLN A 407 -32.19 39.72 -25.74
CA GLN A 407 -31.15 38.99 -25.05
C GLN A 407 -30.80 39.78 -23.79
N THR A 408 -31.57 39.59 -22.73
CA THR A 408 -31.22 40.06 -21.38
C THR A 408 -30.49 38.93 -20.68
N SER A 409 -29.22 39.14 -20.35
CA SER A 409 -28.47 38.28 -19.44
C SER A 409 -29.27 38.14 -18.14
N ALA A 410 -29.48 36.90 -17.70
CA ALA A 410 -29.96 36.65 -16.35
C ALA A 410 -28.78 36.88 -15.39
N PRO A 411 -28.99 37.50 -14.21
CA PRO A 411 -27.92 37.68 -13.23
C PRO A 411 -27.39 36.33 -12.77
N VAL A 412 -26.06 36.23 -12.66
CA VAL A 412 -25.39 35.06 -12.08
C VAL A 412 -25.63 35.09 -10.57
N ILE A 413 -26.43 34.15 -10.07
CA ILE A 413 -26.63 33.96 -8.63
C ILE A 413 -25.45 33.15 -8.10
N LEU A 414 -24.60 33.77 -7.28
CA LEU A 414 -23.55 33.08 -6.55
C LEU A 414 -24.10 32.65 -5.19
N GLN A 415 -24.27 31.34 -4.99
CA GLN A 415 -24.65 30.77 -3.69
C GLN A 415 -23.37 30.26 -3.02
N HIS A 416 -22.97 30.89 -1.92
CA HIS A 416 -21.82 30.44 -1.13
C HIS A 416 -22.23 29.25 -0.27
N GLU A 417 -21.63 28.09 -0.51
CA GLU A 417 -21.57 27.05 0.50
C GLU A 417 -20.45 27.39 1.48
N ASP A 418 -20.76 27.34 2.77
CA ASP A 418 -19.95 27.81 3.88
C ASP A 418 -18.55 27.16 3.89
N SER A 419 -17.58 27.90 3.34
CA SER A 419 -16.16 27.64 3.46
C SER A 419 -15.54 29.02 3.62
N GLY A 420 -15.27 29.44 4.86
CA GLY A 420 -14.86 30.79 5.25
C GLY A 420 -13.55 31.35 4.66
N ILE A 421 -13.33 31.21 3.35
CA ILE A 421 -12.19 31.73 2.59
C ILE A 421 -12.74 32.73 1.58
N ARG A 422 -12.37 34.01 1.72
CA ARG A 422 -12.62 35.04 0.71
C ARG A 422 -11.65 34.82 -0.46
N GLN A 423 -12.14 34.45 -1.64
CA GLN A 423 -11.34 34.47 -2.86
C GLN A 423 -11.12 35.92 -3.33
N ILE A 424 -9.87 36.24 -3.68
CA ILE A 424 -9.45 37.51 -4.26
C ILE A 424 -9.90 37.55 -5.74
N ALA A 425 -10.50 38.67 -6.14
CA ALA A 425 -11.09 38.86 -7.48
C ALA A 425 -10.06 38.69 -8.63
N PRO A 426 -10.47 38.16 -9.80
CA PRO A 426 -9.63 38.08 -10.99
C PRO A 426 -9.49 39.43 -11.70
N PRO A 427 -8.46 39.61 -12.54
CA PRO A 427 -8.09 40.92 -13.08
C PRO A 427 -9.06 41.43 -14.16
N SER A 428 -9.37 42.72 -14.03
CA SER A 428 -9.95 43.68 -14.99
C SER A 428 -10.31 43.19 -16.40
N SER A 429 -11.60 42.86 -16.62
CA SER A 429 -12.35 43.26 -17.83
C SER A 429 -13.86 42.94 -17.75
N ALA A 430 -14.52 43.24 -16.62
CA ALA A 430 -15.98 43.20 -16.53
C ALA A 430 -16.50 44.37 -15.68
N THR A 431 -17.44 45.12 -16.23
CA THR A 431 -18.09 46.27 -15.59
C THR A 431 -18.92 45.81 -14.39
N ALA A 432 -18.62 46.39 -13.22
CA ALA A 432 -19.22 46.07 -11.92
C ALA A 432 -20.65 46.62 -11.79
N SER A 433 -21.62 45.92 -12.35
CA SER A 433 -23.04 46.20 -12.11
C SER A 433 -23.95 45.04 -12.52
N GLU A 434 -23.71 43.82 -12.03
CA GLU A 434 -24.71 42.72 -12.11
C GLU A 434 -24.38 41.53 -11.18
N ILE A 435 -24.11 41.75 -9.89
CA ILE A 435 -24.01 40.65 -8.90
C ILE A 435 -24.93 40.98 -7.73
N VAL A 436 -25.88 40.08 -7.44
CA VAL A 436 -26.77 40.15 -6.28
C VAL A 436 -26.38 39.01 -5.34
N GLU A 437 -25.74 39.34 -4.21
CA GLU A 437 -25.42 38.39 -3.14
C GLU A 437 -26.64 38.19 -2.24
N LEU A 438 -27.02 36.94 -1.98
CA LEU A 438 -28.06 36.57 -1.03
C LEU A 438 -27.42 35.96 0.23
N PRO A 439 -27.79 36.41 1.44
CA PRO A 439 -27.23 35.87 2.68
C PRO A 439 -27.65 34.41 2.91
N PRO A 440 -26.81 33.59 3.57
CA PRO A 440 -27.12 32.19 3.87
C PRO A 440 -28.32 32.10 4.83
N GLY A 441 -29.29 31.25 4.49
CA GLY A 441 -30.45 30.94 5.33
C GLY A 441 -30.07 29.93 6.40
N TYR A 442 -30.17 30.31 7.68
CA TYR A 442 -30.01 29.39 8.80
C TYR A 442 -31.31 28.61 9.03
N SER A 443 -31.27 27.29 8.91
CA SER A 443 -32.32 26.41 9.42
C SER A 443 -32.07 26.12 10.90
N LEU A 444 -33.02 26.49 11.76
CA LEU A 444 -33.04 26.11 13.17
C LEU A 444 -33.59 24.67 13.30
N THR A 445 -32.75 23.70 13.63
CA THR A 445 -33.12 22.47 14.34
C THR A 445 -31.93 21.94 15.12
#